data_AF-X0TY14-F1
#
_entry.id   AF-X0TY14-F1
#
_cell.length_a   1.000
_cell.length_b   1.000
_cell.length_c   1.000
_cell.angle_alpha   90.00
_cell.angle_beta   90.00
_cell.angle_gamma   90.00
#
_symmetry.space_group_name_H-M   'P 1'
#
loop_
_entity.id
_entity.type
_entity.pdbx_description
1 polymer ?
#
loop_
_entity_poly.entity_id
_entity_poly.type
_entity_poly.pdbx_seq_one_letter_code
_entity_poly.pdbx_strand_id
1 'polypeptide(L)'
;NLIQAIEEGYDVAVGSRLLPTSSVKRSPGRELTSRSYNFLIKAMLLTRLSDAQCGFKALSIEAAHELVPLIQNQGWFFDTELLILAYKKGYRVKEIPVAWVEDPDSRVSVTKTALEELKGLLRMRFRPLP
;
A
#
# COMPACT_ATOMS: atom_id res chain seq x y z
N ASN A 1 -8.46 10.19 12.30
CA ASN A 1 -8.68 9.88 10.85
C ASN A 1 -7.34 10.02 10.11
N LEU A 2 -7.25 9.88 8.78
CA LEU A 2 -5.95 9.97 8.07
C LEU A 2 -5.29 11.35 8.16
N ILE A 3 -6.08 12.43 8.10
CA ILE A 3 -5.57 13.81 8.19
C ILE A 3 -4.96 14.06 9.56
N GLN A 4 -5.67 13.66 10.62
CA GLN A 4 -5.18 13.77 11.99
C GLN A 4 -3.83 13.07 12.18
N ALA A 5 -3.58 11.93 11.53
CA ALA A 5 -2.27 11.30 11.59
C ALA A 5 -1.16 12.16 10.98
N ILE A 6 -1.45 12.90 9.91
CA ILE A 6 -0.50 13.87 9.34
C ILE A 6 -0.29 15.05 10.31
N GLU A 7 -1.35 15.57 10.92
CA GLU A 7 -1.28 16.64 11.93
C GLU A 7 -0.51 16.21 13.20
N GLU A 8 -0.58 14.93 13.58
CA GLU A 8 0.22 14.31 14.67
C GLU A 8 1.70 14.13 14.29
N GLY A 9 2.08 14.49 13.06
CA GLY A 9 3.44 14.47 12.57
C GLY A 9 3.82 13.17 11.86
N TYR A 10 2.90 12.32 11.41
CA TYR A 10 3.27 11.25 10.49
C TYR A 10 3.38 11.81 9.07
N ASP A 11 4.30 11.26 8.28
CA ASP A 11 4.55 11.76 6.92
C ASP A 11 3.63 11.08 5.90
N VAL A 12 3.21 9.84 6.20
CA VAL A 12 2.26 9.07 5.39
C VAL A 12 1.28 8.34 6.31
N ALA A 13 -0.02 8.47 6.02
CA ALA A 13 -1.10 7.74 6.69
C ALA A 13 -1.81 6.84 5.68
N VAL A 14 -2.06 5.58 6.05
CA VAL A 14 -2.66 4.56 5.18
C VAL A 14 -3.84 3.93 5.88
N GLY A 15 -4.99 3.87 5.21
CA GLY A 15 -6.09 3.03 5.64
C GLY A 15 -5.69 1.56 5.53
N SER A 16 -6.01 0.74 6.51
CA SER A 16 -5.70 -0.69 6.47
C SER A 16 -6.96 -1.51 6.61
N ARG A 17 -7.20 -2.37 5.62
CA ARG A 17 -8.32 -3.33 5.61
C ARG A 17 -7.94 -4.63 6.33
N LEU A 18 -6.68 -4.76 6.73
CA LEU A 18 -6.11 -5.99 7.30
C LEU A 18 -5.69 -5.85 8.77
N LEU A 19 -5.92 -4.69 9.39
CA LEU A 19 -5.75 -4.55 10.84
C LEU A 19 -6.83 -5.34 11.61
N PRO A 20 -6.54 -5.83 12.83
CA PRO A 20 -7.48 -6.65 13.61
C PRO A 20 -8.83 -6.00 13.88
N THR A 21 -8.88 -4.66 13.91
CA THR A 21 -10.10 -3.87 14.14
C THR A 21 -10.82 -3.45 12.85
N SER A 22 -10.31 -3.84 11.68
CA SER A 22 -10.92 -3.53 10.40
C SER A 22 -12.10 -4.47 10.13
N SER A 23 -13.26 -3.90 9.76
CA SER A 23 -14.44 -4.66 9.34
C SER A 23 -14.48 -4.75 7.83
N VAL A 24 -14.26 -5.96 7.28
CA VAL A 24 -14.26 -6.19 5.84
C VAL A 24 -15.18 -7.33 5.45
N LYS A 25 -16.13 -7.07 4.56
CA LYS A 25 -16.93 -8.11 3.89
C LYS A 25 -16.35 -8.33 2.50
N ARG A 26 -15.74 -9.50 2.27
CA ARG A 26 -15.14 -9.88 0.97
C ARG A 26 -15.22 -11.38 0.70
N SER A 27 -15.16 -11.76 -0.56
CA SER A 27 -15.11 -13.18 -0.97
C SER A 27 -13.83 -13.91 -0.50
N PRO A 28 -13.89 -15.20 -0.10
CA PRO A 28 -12.73 -15.94 0.42
C PRO A 28 -11.52 -16.01 -0.53
N GLY A 29 -11.77 -16.11 -1.84
CA GLY A 29 -10.70 -16.15 -2.84
C GLY A 29 -9.91 -14.85 -2.91
N ARG A 30 -10.60 -13.69 -2.88
CA ARG A 30 -9.93 -12.38 -2.86
C ARG A 30 -9.22 -12.10 -1.54
N GLU A 31 -9.76 -12.61 -0.43
CA GLU A 31 -9.08 -12.53 0.86
C GLU A 31 -7.74 -13.25 0.84
N LEU A 32 -7.71 -14.48 0.29
CA LEU A 32 -6.47 -15.24 0.17
C LEU A 32 -5.45 -14.52 -0.72
N THR A 33 -5.86 -14.05 -1.90
CA THR A 33 -4.95 -13.32 -2.81
C THR A 33 -4.38 -12.07 -2.15
N SER A 34 -5.22 -11.26 -1.49
CA SER A 34 -4.79 -10.03 -0.82
C SER A 34 -3.82 -10.32 0.33
N ARG A 35 -4.09 -11.36 1.14
CA ARG A 35 -3.19 -11.76 2.23
C ARG A 35 -1.86 -12.32 1.73
N SER A 36 -1.88 -13.19 0.72
CA SER A 36 -0.66 -13.74 0.12
C SER A 36 0.22 -12.64 -0.48
N TYR A 37 -0.40 -11.66 -1.13
CA TYR A 37 0.33 -10.53 -1.69
C TYR A 37 0.95 -9.63 -0.60
N ASN A 38 0.18 -9.25 0.43
CA ASN A 38 0.71 -8.46 1.55
C ASN A 38 1.83 -9.22 2.29
N PHE A 39 1.74 -10.55 2.40
CA PHE A 39 2.83 -11.37 2.93
C PHE A 39 4.09 -11.29 2.07
N LEU A 40 3.96 -11.37 0.73
CA LEU A 40 5.10 -11.22 -0.18
C LEU A 40 5.75 -9.84 -0.06
N ILE A 41 4.98 -8.76 0.07
CA ILE A 41 5.52 -7.41 0.30
C ILE A 41 6.34 -7.35 1.60
N LYS A 42 5.76 -7.84 2.70
CA LYS A 42 6.44 -7.89 4.01
C LYS A 42 7.75 -8.66 3.91
N ALA A 43 7.73 -9.83 3.29
CA ALA A 43 8.89 -10.70 3.15
C ALA A 43 9.97 -10.11 2.22
N MET A 44 9.59 -9.54 1.08
CA MET A 44 10.53 -9.04 0.08
C MET A 44 11.16 -7.71 0.47
N LEU A 45 10.43 -6.86 1.20
CA LEU A 45 10.83 -5.47 1.43
C LEU A 45 11.07 -5.15 2.91
N LEU A 46 10.97 -6.15 3.78
CA LEU A 46 11.19 -6.04 5.24
C LEU A 46 10.38 -4.90 5.88
N THR A 47 9.22 -4.57 5.29
CA THR A 47 8.35 -3.51 5.79
C THR A 47 7.45 -4.03 6.89
N ARG A 48 6.98 -3.13 7.76
CA ARG A 48 6.01 -3.46 8.82
C ARG A 48 4.54 -3.26 8.39
N LEU A 49 4.31 -2.94 7.11
CA LEU A 49 3.00 -2.61 6.54
C LEU A 49 2.06 -3.79 6.51
N SER A 50 0.87 -3.65 7.07
CA SER A 50 -0.17 -4.66 7.10
C SER A 50 -1.02 -4.69 5.83
N ASP A 51 -1.31 -3.53 5.23
CA ASP A 51 -2.07 -3.40 3.98
C ASP A 51 -1.44 -2.37 3.04
N ALA A 52 -0.53 -2.82 2.17
CA ALA A 52 0.14 -1.95 1.22
C ALA A 52 -0.73 -1.55 0.02
N GLN A 53 -1.74 -2.38 -0.29
CA GLN A 53 -2.65 -2.26 -1.44
C GLN A 53 -3.88 -1.38 -1.17
N CYS A 54 -3.98 -0.78 0.02
CA CYS A 54 -5.11 0.09 0.29
C CYS A 54 -4.86 1.44 -0.38
N GLY A 55 -5.60 1.75 -1.45
CA GLY A 55 -5.49 3.05 -2.14
C GLY A 55 -5.91 4.26 -1.30
N PHE A 56 -6.44 4.08 -0.08
CA PHE A 56 -6.85 5.18 0.78
C PHE A 56 -5.66 5.66 1.62
N LYS A 57 -5.03 6.76 1.19
CA LYS A 57 -3.80 7.30 1.78
C LYS A 57 -3.86 8.82 1.90
N ALA A 58 -3.14 9.35 2.89
CA ALA A 58 -2.86 10.76 3.05
C ALA A 58 -1.34 10.94 3.22
N LEU A 59 -0.82 12.06 2.75
CA LEU A 59 0.60 12.40 2.82
C LEU A 59 0.76 13.83 3.33
N SER A 60 1.86 14.11 4.02
CA SER A 60 2.32 15.48 4.17
C SER A 60 2.72 16.07 2.81
N ILE A 61 2.74 17.39 2.70
CA ILE A 61 3.10 18.08 1.46
C ILE A 61 4.55 17.74 1.09
N GLU A 62 5.43 17.68 2.09
CA GLU A 62 6.84 17.34 1.95
C GLU A 62 7.00 15.92 1.39
N ALA A 63 6.31 14.94 2.00
CA ALA A 63 6.34 13.56 1.53
C ALA A 63 5.75 13.43 0.12
N ALA A 64 4.68 14.17 -0.21
CA ALA A 64 4.11 14.16 -1.55
C ALA A 64 5.09 14.70 -2.59
N HIS A 65 5.74 15.84 -2.34
CA HIS A 65 6.71 16.44 -3.25
C HIS A 65 7.95 15.57 -3.46
N GLU A 66 8.41 14.85 -2.45
CA GLU A 66 9.57 13.98 -2.59
C GLU A 66 9.25 12.59 -3.16
N LEU A 67 8.14 11.99 -2.75
CA LEU A 67 7.83 10.60 -3.08
C LEU A 67 7.13 10.46 -4.43
N VAL A 68 6.14 11.32 -4.72
CA VAL A 68 5.29 11.17 -5.92
C VAL A 68 6.10 11.22 -7.22
N PRO A 69 7.07 12.14 -7.41
CA PRO A 69 7.88 12.17 -8.63
C PRO A 69 8.77 10.93 -8.83
N LEU A 70 9.04 10.15 -7.78
CA LEU A 70 9.90 8.97 -7.84
C LEU A 70 9.15 7.69 -8.23
N ILE A 71 7.82 7.73 -8.21
CA ILE A 71 6.95 6.62 -8.58
C ILE A 71 6.98 6.44 -10.09
N GLN A 72 7.24 5.22 -10.54
CA GLN A 72 7.31 4.89 -11.96
C GLN A 72 6.06 4.17 -12.47
N ASN A 73 5.34 3.48 -11.59
CA ASN A 73 4.13 2.76 -11.97
C ASN A 73 2.92 3.70 -11.93
N GLN A 74 2.21 3.82 -13.06
CA GLN A 74 0.96 4.60 -13.19
C GLN A 74 -0.30 3.71 -13.12
N GLY A 75 -0.12 2.42 -12.85
CA GLY A 75 -1.17 1.42 -12.71
C GLY A 75 -1.44 1.07 -11.24
N TRP A 76 -1.86 -0.17 -11.02
CA TRP A 76 -2.30 -0.64 -9.70
C TRP A 76 -1.17 -0.72 -8.66
N PHE A 77 0.10 -0.75 -9.09
CA PHE A 77 1.25 -0.83 -8.18
C PHE A 77 1.70 0.54 -7.67
N PHE A 78 1.10 1.64 -8.14
CA PHE A 78 1.39 3.01 -7.70
C PHE A 78 1.42 3.14 -6.17
N ASP A 79 0.38 2.65 -5.51
CA ASP A 79 0.17 2.83 -4.08
C ASP A 79 1.18 2.03 -3.24
N THR A 80 1.53 0.84 -3.71
CA THR A 80 2.53 -0.02 -3.12
C THR A 80 3.92 0.58 -3.32
N GLU A 81 4.25 1.05 -4.54
CA GLU A 81 5.51 1.72 -4.83
C GLU A 81 5.73 2.95 -3.94
N LEU A 82 4.69 3.78 -3.77
CA LEU A 82 4.70 4.93 -2.86
C LEU A 82 5.12 4.53 -1.44
N LEU A 83 4.51 3.49 -0.87
CA LEU A 83 4.83 3.07 0.49
C LEU A 83 6.21 2.46 0.62
N ILE A 84 6.66 1.73 -0.39
CA ILE A 84 8.02 1.19 -0.40
C ILE A 84 9.04 2.33 -0.42
N LEU A 85 8.81 3.35 -1.24
CA LEU A 85 9.65 4.55 -1.28
C LEU A 85 9.64 5.28 0.06
N ALA A 86 8.47 5.44 0.68
CA ALA A 86 8.33 6.06 2.01
C ALA A 86 9.17 5.33 3.06
N TYR A 87 9.04 4.00 3.16
CA TYR A 87 9.82 3.18 4.10
C TYR A 87 11.31 3.24 3.82
N LYS A 88 11.71 3.14 2.55
CA LYS A 88 13.11 3.17 2.16
C LYS A 88 13.78 4.53 2.45
N LYS A 89 13.04 5.63 2.36
CA LYS A 89 13.51 6.98 2.72
C LYS A 89 13.39 7.29 4.21
N GLY A 90 12.87 6.35 5.03
CA GLY A 90 12.77 6.52 6.47
C GLY A 90 11.59 7.37 6.95
N TYR A 91 10.59 7.60 6.10
CA TYR A 91 9.39 8.35 6.47
C TYR A 91 8.56 7.61 7.53
N ARG A 92 7.89 8.37 8.40
CA ARG A 92 7.01 7.85 9.44
C ARG A 92 5.66 7.50 8.84
N VAL A 93 5.40 6.20 8.71
CA VAL A 93 4.14 5.68 8.15
C VAL A 93 3.21 5.19 9.26
N LYS A 94 1.94 5.61 9.26
CA LYS A 94 0.90 5.14 10.18
C LYS A 94 -0.20 4.39 9.46
N GLU A 95 -0.52 3.19 9.93
CA GLU A 95 -1.71 2.45 9.48
C GLU A 95 -2.90 2.74 10.39
N ILE A 96 -4.05 3.01 9.78
CA ILE A 96 -5.31 3.31 10.47
C ILE A 96 -6.36 2.30 10.03
N PRO A 97 -7.06 1.62 10.94
CA PRO A 97 -8.08 0.65 10.57
C PRO A 97 -9.23 1.34 9.85
N VAL A 98 -9.73 0.72 8.77
CA VAL A 98 -10.87 1.22 8.00
C VAL A 98 -11.94 0.16 7.83
N ALA A 99 -13.20 0.59 7.84
CA ALA A 99 -14.31 -0.23 7.40
C ALA A 99 -14.36 -0.22 5.87
N TRP A 100 -14.35 -1.40 5.26
CA TRP A 100 -14.35 -1.53 3.80
C TRP A 100 -15.42 -2.53 3.37
N VAL A 101 -16.27 -2.10 2.44
CA VAL A 101 -17.27 -2.97 1.80
C VAL A 101 -16.79 -3.24 0.39
N GLU A 102 -16.68 -4.52 0.03
CA GLU A 102 -16.32 -4.92 -1.33
C GLU A 102 -17.40 -4.45 -2.32
N ASP A 103 -16.96 -3.74 -3.36
CA ASP A 103 -17.79 -3.49 -4.54
C ASP A 103 -17.79 -4.76 -5.42
N PRO A 104 -18.96 -5.41 -5.61
CA PRO A 104 -19.06 -6.60 -6.44
C PRO A 104 -18.76 -6.34 -7.93
N ASP A 105 -18.87 -5.09 -8.42
CA ASP A 105 -18.58 -4.73 -9.81
C ASP A 105 -17.11 -4.34 -10.03
N SER A 106 -16.22 -5.29 -9.70
CA SER A 106 -14.78 -5.07 -9.82
C SER A 106 -14.30 -5.38 -11.24
N ARG A 107 -13.75 -4.34 -11.88
CA ARG A 107 -13.08 -4.42 -13.19
C ARG A 107 -11.65 -4.96 -13.11
N VAL A 108 -11.20 -5.39 -11.94
CA VAL A 108 -9.82 -5.81 -11.69
C VAL A 108 -9.60 -7.25 -12.16
N SER A 109 -8.75 -7.43 -13.17
CA SER A 109 -8.25 -8.74 -13.56
C SER A 109 -7.17 -9.20 -12.57
N VAL A 110 -7.58 -9.98 -11.57
CA VAL A 110 -6.76 -10.42 -10.43
C VAL A 110 -5.40 -10.98 -10.86
N THR A 111 -5.36 -11.82 -11.90
CA THR A 111 -4.11 -12.46 -12.35
C THR A 111 -3.15 -11.50 -13.05
N LYS A 112 -3.67 -10.60 -13.88
CA LYS A 112 -2.86 -9.58 -14.57
C LYS A 112 -2.27 -8.59 -13.56
N THR A 113 -3.11 -8.12 -12.64
CA THR A 113 -2.69 -7.20 -11.57
C THR A 113 -1.62 -7.84 -10.69
N ALA A 114 -1.82 -9.09 -10.24
CA ALA A 114 -0.82 -9.79 -9.42
C ALA A 114 0.54 -9.94 -10.12
N LEU A 115 0.56 -10.20 -11.43
CA LEU A 115 1.81 -10.32 -12.19
C LEU A 115 2.51 -8.97 -12.35
N GLU A 116 1.76 -7.90 -12.64
CA GLU A 116 2.29 -6.53 -12.71
C GLU A 116 2.90 -6.11 -11.37
N GLU A 117 2.16 -6.36 -10.31
CA GLU A 117 2.56 -6.10 -8.93
C GLU A 117 3.84 -6.85 -8.54
N LEU A 118 3.97 -8.13 -8.88
CA LEU A 118 5.18 -8.91 -8.62
C LEU A 118 6.41 -8.36 -9.37
N LYS A 119 6.23 -7.96 -10.64
CA LYS A 119 7.29 -7.30 -11.41
C LYS A 119 7.70 -5.97 -10.77
N GLY A 120 6.71 -5.20 -10.29
CA GLY A 120 6.93 -3.97 -9.53
C GLY A 120 7.75 -4.21 -8.26
N LEU A 121 7.43 -5.25 -7.50
CA LEU A 121 8.18 -5.62 -6.29
C LEU A 121 9.62 -6.01 -6.58
N LEU A 122 9.86 -6.83 -7.60
CA LEU A 122 11.20 -7.21 -8.03
C LEU A 122 12.00 -5.98 -8.46
N ARG A 123 11.41 -5.08 -9.25
CA ARG A 123 12.04 -3.81 -9.62
C ARG A 123 12.42 -3.02 -8.37
N MET A 124 11.51 -2.87 -7.41
CA MET A 124 11.78 -2.15 -6.17
C MET A 124 12.83 -2.84 -5.30
N ARG A 125 12.94 -4.17 -5.32
CA ARG A 125 13.95 -4.93 -4.56
C ARG A 125 15.37 -4.62 -5.02
N PHE A 126 15.58 -4.45 -6.32
CA PHE A 126 16.90 -4.23 -6.93
C PHE A 126 17.20 -2.77 -7.27
N ARG A 127 16.20 -1.89 -7.23
CA ARG A 127 16.37 -0.44 -7.44
C ARG A 127 17.17 0.19 -6.26
N PRO A 128 18.33 0.81 -6.53
CA PRO A 128 18.99 1.70 -5.58
C PRO A 128 18.11 2.92 -5.31
N LEU A 129 18.09 3.42 -4.08
CA LEU A 129 17.42 4.69 -3.79
C LEU A 129 18.14 5.81 -4.56
N PRO A 130 17.39 6.73 -5.21
CA PRO A 130 17.97 7.98 -5.69
C PRO A 130 18.40 8.87 -4.53
#